data_AF-A0A0D2Y266-F1
#
_entry.id   AF-A0A0D2Y266-F1
#
_cell.length_a   1.000
_cell.length_b   1.000
_cell.length_c   1.000
_cell.angle_alpha   90.00
_cell.angle_beta   90.00
_cell.angle_gamma   90.00
#
_symmetry.space_group_name_H-M   'P 1'
#
loop_
_entity.id
_entity.type
_entity.pdbx_description
1 polymer ?
#
loop_
_entity_poly.entity_id
_entity_poly.type
_entity_poly.pdbx_seq_one_letter_code
_entity_poly.pdbx_strand_id
1 'polypeptide(L)'
;MYDRLSPEDKEIVRTTKVEYAPHPYVWKKGAKSRSDGLGLVSEGKEIPVENLPPVEEDKIQILPMCWRNPVTGRLALQVHPSAVRKLHLANGTVIDDLTAVRERVHELQRPGIAPEKVYPHDWEQGDLVLFHNRGVIHSVVGAFAEDEVRLFRQCNIAGSKLPEGPTPVADGA
;
A
#
# COMPACT_ATOMS: atom_id res chain seq x y z
N MET A 1 -8.84 -8.33 -1.52
CA MET A 1 -8.91 -7.63 -0.22
C MET A 1 -10.25 -6.95 -0.02
N TYR A 2 -10.57 -5.90 -0.78
CA TYR A 2 -11.80 -5.10 -0.62
C TYR A 2 -13.11 -5.91 -0.51
N ASP A 3 -13.35 -6.88 -1.39
CA ASP A 3 -14.62 -7.61 -1.44
C ASP A 3 -14.96 -8.35 -0.13
N ARG A 4 -13.95 -8.69 0.69
CA ARG A 4 -14.09 -9.42 1.97
C ARG A 4 -14.30 -8.52 3.19
N LEU A 5 -14.12 -7.20 3.04
CA LEU A 5 -14.30 -6.26 4.15
C LEU A 5 -15.75 -6.30 4.63
N SER A 6 -15.93 -6.04 5.93
CA SER A 6 -17.26 -5.82 6.52
C SER A 6 -17.96 -4.64 5.83
N PRO A 7 -19.30 -4.54 5.88
CA PRO A 7 -20.01 -3.37 5.34
C PRO A 7 -19.50 -2.05 5.92
N GLU A 8 -19.20 -2.02 7.22
CA GLU A 8 -18.63 -0.86 7.91
C GLU A 8 -17.24 -0.52 7.39
N ASP A 9 -16.33 -1.50 7.30
CA ASP A 9 -15.00 -1.27 6.76
C ASP A 9 -15.06 -0.83 5.30
N LYS A 10 -15.98 -1.36 4.49
CA LYS A 10 -16.19 -0.92 3.11
C LYS A 10 -16.50 0.56 3.05
N GLU A 11 -17.37 1.07 3.91
CA GLU A 11 -17.70 2.49 3.94
C GLU A 11 -16.50 3.35 4.34
N ILE A 12 -15.76 2.92 5.37
CA ILE A 12 -14.55 3.61 5.84
C ILE A 12 -13.50 3.67 4.72
N VAL A 13 -13.16 2.56 4.08
CA VAL A 13 -12.09 2.54 3.06
C VAL A 13 -12.48 3.25 1.76
N ARG A 14 -13.78 3.37 1.47
CA ARG A 14 -14.26 4.11 0.30
C ARG A 14 -14.14 5.62 0.46
N THR A 15 -14.24 6.10 1.69
CA THR A 15 -14.29 7.53 2.01
C THR A 15 -12.98 8.06 2.59
N THR A 16 -12.09 7.18 3.07
CA THR A 16 -10.78 7.53 3.59
C THR A 16 -9.77 7.85 2.48
N LYS A 17 -8.94 8.87 2.70
CA LYS A 17 -7.74 9.14 1.91
C LYS A 17 -6.48 8.82 2.71
N VAL A 18 -5.43 8.42 2.01
CA VAL A 18 -4.14 8.03 2.57
C VAL A 18 -3.10 9.07 2.19
N GLU A 19 -2.44 9.63 3.18
CA GLU A 19 -1.25 10.48 3.00
C GLU A 19 0.01 9.62 3.14
N TYR A 20 0.90 9.75 2.17
CA TYR A 20 2.19 9.07 2.15
C TYR A 20 3.30 9.98 2.66
N ALA A 21 4.30 9.39 3.31
CA ALA A 21 5.45 10.15 3.77
C ALA A 21 6.27 10.70 2.59
N PRO A 22 6.83 11.92 2.73
CA PRO A 22 7.79 12.43 1.77
C PRO A 22 9.05 11.58 1.78
N HIS A 23 9.72 11.47 0.62
CA HIS A 23 10.93 10.67 0.45
C HIS A 23 10.82 9.27 1.10
N PRO A 24 9.81 8.45 0.75
CA PRO A 24 9.41 7.29 1.55
C PRO A 24 10.53 6.28 1.81
N TYR A 25 11.46 6.10 0.86
CA TYR A 25 12.63 5.23 1.04
C TYR A 25 13.64 5.75 2.06
N VAL A 26 13.84 7.07 2.12
CA VAL A 26 14.74 7.71 3.09
C VAL A 26 14.06 7.74 4.45
N TRP A 27 12.81 8.19 4.50
CA TRP A 27 11.98 8.26 5.71
C TRP A 27 11.98 6.95 6.50
N LYS A 28 11.78 5.82 5.81
CA LYS A 28 11.63 4.51 6.45
C LYS A 28 12.92 3.70 6.61
N LYS A 29 14.09 4.26 6.28
CA LYS A 29 15.36 3.51 6.18
C LYS A 29 15.74 2.74 7.46
N GLY A 30 15.42 3.29 8.63
CA GLY A 30 15.76 2.69 9.93
C GLY A 30 14.76 1.64 10.44
N ALA A 31 13.56 1.57 9.86
CA ALA A 31 12.48 0.71 10.33
C ALA A 31 12.48 -0.65 9.62
N LYS A 32 12.18 -1.71 10.37
CA LYS A 32 12.09 -3.08 9.89
C LYS A 32 10.73 -3.36 9.27
N SER A 33 10.73 -4.24 8.27
CA SER A 33 9.48 -4.77 7.70
C SER A 33 8.84 -5.78 8.65
N ARG A 34 7.50 -5.88 8.62
CA ARG A 34 6.79 -6.99 9.26
C ARG A 34 7.14 -8.30 8.58
N SER A 35 7.12 -9.40 9.33
CA SER A 35 7.44 -10.74 8.80
C SER A 35 6.41 -11.26 7.80
N ASP A 36 5.21 -10.69 7.76
CA ASP A 36 4.12 -11.06 6.86
C ASP A 36 4.07 -10.23 5.57
N GLY A 37 5.07 -9.35 5.36
CA GLY A 37 5.18 -8.51 4.17
C GLY A 37 4.21 -7.31 4.15
N LEU A 38 3.39 -7.10 5.18
CA LEU A 38 2.40 -6.01 5.22
C LEU A 38 2.91 -4.82 6.03
N GLY A 39 3.85 -4.07 5.46
CA GLY A 39 4.31 -2.80 6.02
C GLY A 39 5.47 -2.94 6.99
N LEU A 40 5.58 -1.99 7.92
CA LEU A 40 6.71 -1.86 8.84
C LEU A 40 6.28 -2.00 10.30
N VAL A 41 7.26 -2.30 11.15
CA VAL A 41 7.11 -2.27 12.61
C VAL A 41 7.17 -0.81 13.07
N SER A 42 6.29 -0.42 13.99
CA SER A 42 6.29 0.91 14.61
C SER A 42 7.29 0.96 15.76
N GLU A 43 8.54 1.24 15.43
CA GLU A 43 9.67 1.26 16.38
C GLU A 43 10.30 2.66 16.56
N GLY A 44 9.69 3.71 15.98
CA GLY A 44 10.14 5.09 16.11
C GLY A 44 11.51 5.36 15.46
N LYS A 45 11.84 4.61 14.39
CA LYS A 45 13.13 4.73 13.67
C LYS A 45 13.01 5.44 12.33
N GLU A 46 11.85 5.99 12.04
CA GLU A 46 11.62 6.87 10.92
C GLU A 46 12.41 8.17 11.11
N ILE A 47 12.95 8.70 10.03
CA ILE A 47 13.62 10.00 10.07
C ILE A 47 12.54 11.08 10.27
N PRO A 48 12.68 11.99 11.26
CA PRO A 48 11.75 13.11 11.43
C PRO A 48 11.63 13.96 10.16
N VAL A 49 10.46 14.50 9.87
CA VAL A 49 10.18 15.16 8.58
C VAL A 49 11.06 16.40 8.39
N GLU A 50 11.35 17.12 9.47
CA GLU A 50 12.26 18.25 9.53
C GLU A 50 13.71 17.91 9.16
N ASN A 51 14.09 16.62 9.23
CA ASN A 51 15.42 16.12 8.88
C ASN A 51 15.46 15.46 7.49
N LEU A 52 14.33 15.44 6.77
CA LEU A 52 14.29 14.99 5.38
C LEU A 52 14.70 16.12 4.43
N PRO A 53 15.13 15.79 3.20
CA PRO A 53 15.27 16.80 2.16
C PRO A 53 13.97 17.60 1.98
N PRO A 54 14.07 18.89 1.59
CA PRO A 54 12.89 19.72 1.37
C PRO A 54 12.03 19.14 0.26
N VAL A 55 10.72 19.24 0.45
CA VAL A 55 9.69 18.77 -0.48
C VAL A 55 8.57 19.80 -0.52
N GLU A 56 8.09 20.12 -1.71
CA GLU A 56 6.91 20.96 -1.88
C GLU A 56 5.67 20.20 -1.38
N GLU A 57 4.79 20.86 -0.63
CA GLU A 57 3.62 20.22 -0.02
C GLU A 57 2.69 19.58 -1.07
N ASP A 58 2.59 20.17 -2.26
CA ASP A 58 1.78 19.65 -3.37
C ASP A 58 2.31 18.32 -3.95
N LYS A 59 3.56 17.94 -3.63
CA LYS A 59 4.16 16.66 -4.02
C LYS A 59 3.91 15.55 -3.00
N ILE A 60 3.43 15.88 -1.81
CA ILE A 60 3.00 14.89 -0.82
C ILE A 60 1.69 14.28 -1.31
N GLN A 61 1.74 12.98 -1.62
CA GLN A 61 0.59 12.31 -2.20
C GLN A 61 -0.48 12.00 -1.14
N ILE A 62 -1.67 12.54 -1.36
CA ILE A 62 -2.90 12.16 -0.66
C ILE A 62 -3.82 11.48 -1.67
N LEU A 63 -3.95 10.16 -1.58
CA LEU A 63 -4.67 9.34 -2.56
C LEU A 63 -5.88 8.64 -1.91
N PRO A 64 -6.91 8.27 -2.68
CA PRO A 64 -7.99 7.42 -2.15
C PRO A 64 -7.44 6.13 -1.56
N MET A 65 -8.03 5.63 -0.46
CA MET A 65 -7.67 4.34 0.11
C MET A 65 -8.15 3.16 -0.77
N CYS A 66 -9.28 3.33 -1.45
CA CYS A 66 -9.76 2.42 -2.48
C CYS A 66 -9.57 3.00 -3.89
N TRP A 67 -8.94 2.23 -4.77
CA TRP A 67 -8.74 2.62 -6.17
C TRP A 67 -9.73 1.91 -7.06
N ARG A 68 -10.33 2.66 -7.98
CA ARG A 68 -11.20 2.14 -9.03
C ARG A 68 -10.37 1.68 -10.22
N ASN A 69 -10.61 0.45 -10.65
CA ASN A 69 -10.06 -0.05 -11.89
C ASN A 69 -10.77 0.65 -13.07
N PRO A 70 -10.05 1.34 -13.98
CA PRO A 70 -10.69 2.11 -15.05
C PRO A 70 -11.31 1.24 -16.15
N VAL A 71 -10.95 -0.04 -16.24
CA VAL A 71 -11.49 -0.98 -17.23
C VAL A 71 -12.70 -1.74 -16.68
N THR A 72 -12.64 -2.19 -15.43
CA THR A 72 -13.68 -3.06 -14.85
C THR A 72 -14.61 -2.34 -13.87
N GLY A 73 -14.30 -1.12 -13.46
CA GLY A 73 -15.02 -0.39 -12.42
C GLY A 73 -14.90 -0.97 -11.01
N ARG A 74 -14.25 -2.13 -10.84
CA ARG A 74 -14.07 -2.77 -9.53
C ARG A 74 -13.17 -1.94 -8.63
N LEU A 75 -13.43 -2.01 -7.32
CA LEU A 75 -12.63 -1.36 -6.30
C LEU A 75 -11.58 -2.30 -5.74
N ALA A 76 -10.39 -1.76 -5.51
CA ALA A 76 -9.31 -2.43 -4.81
C ALA A 76 -8.89 -1.57 -3.60
N LEU A 77 -8.80 -2.19 -2.42
CA LEU A 77 -8.10 -1.61 -1.29
C LEU A 77 -6.62 -1.52 -1.66
N GLN A 78 -6.12 -0.30 -1.86
CA GLN A 78 -4.79 -0.04 -2.41
C GLN A 78 -4.08 1.01 -1.58
N VAL A 79 -3.35 0.50 -0.59
CA VAL A 79 -2.52 1.29 0.32
C VAL A 79 -1.14 0.68 0.30
N HIS A 80 -0.09 1.50 0.12
CA HIS A 80 1.27 1.03 0.33
C HIS A 80 1.60 1.04 1.82
N PRO A 81 1.63 -0.12 2.52
CA PRO A 81 1.68 -0.14 3.98
C PRO A 81 3.01 0.34 4.57
N SER A 82 4.12 0.31 3.80
CA SER A 82 5.40 0.82 4.29
C SER A 82 5.60 2.33 4.17
N ALA A 83 4.77 3.02 3.37
CA ALA A 83 4.94 4.44 3.07
C ALA A 83 3.81 5.30 3.65
N VAL A 84 2.75 4.67 4.16
CA VAL A 84 1.61 5.37 4.76
C VAL A 84 2.04 6.12 6.01
N ARG A 85 1.58 7.38 6.13
CA ARG A 85 1.89 8.28 7.25
C ARG A 85 0.64 8.74 7.98
N LYS A 86 -0.42 9.12 7.26
CA LYS A 86 -1.68 9.58 7.85
C LYS A 86 -2.91 9.04 7.13
N LEU A 87 -4.02 8.95 7.85
CA LEU A 87 -5.34 8.62 7.30
C LEU A 87 -6.28 9.81 7.48
N HIS A 88 -6.86 10.28 6.39
CA HIS A 88 -7.83 11.38 6.36
C HIS A 88 -9.24 10.80 6.23
N LEU A 89 -10.03 10.87 7.29
CA LEU A 89 -11.38 10.31 7.35
C LEU A 89 -12.43 11.28 6.79
N ALA A 90 -13.59 10.74 6.42
CA ALA A 90 -14.69 11.50 5.80
C ALA A 90 -15.26 12.60 6.71
N ASN A 91 -15.22 12.40 8.03
CA ASN A 91 -15.69 13.34 9.03
C ASN A 91 -14.69 14.49 9.31
N GLY A 92 -13.56 14.55 8.58
CA GLY A 92 -12.51 15.55 8.77
C GLY A 92 -11.45 15.19 9.81
N THR A 93 -11.59 14.06 10.52
CA THR A 93 -10.55 13.57 11.44
C THR A 93 -9.33 13.11 10.64
N VAL A 94 -8.14 13.49 11.12
CA VAL A 94 -6.85 13.00 10.60
C VAL A 94 -6.21 12.12 11.67
N ILE A 95 -5.96 10.86 11.33
CA ILE A 95 -5.17 9.95 12.17
C ILE A 95 -3.71 10.11 11.75
N ASP A 96 -2.88 10.64 12.65
CA ASP A 96 -1.46 10.89 12.43
C ASP A 96 -0.52 10.20 13.43
N ASP A 97 -1.07 9.51 14.44
CA ASP A 97 -0.33 8.53 15.22
C ASP A 97 0.10 7.36 14.31
N LEU A 98 1.39 7.28 14.03
CA LEU A 98 1.94 6.32 13.06
C LEU A 98 1.64 4.87 13.43
N THR A 99 1.57 4.56 14.73
CA THR A 99 1.22 3.22 15.22
C THR A 99 -0.22 2.89 14.87
N ALA A 100 -1.18 3.73 15.24
CA ALA A 100 -2.59 3.56 14.92
C ALA A 100 -2.84 3.49 13.40
N VAL A 101 -2.15 4.34 12.62
CA VAL A 101 -2.22 4.32 11.15
C VAL A 101 -1.79 2.97 10.59
N ARG A 102 -0.64 2.44 11.05
CA ARG A 102 -0.10 1.17 10.57
C ARG A 102 -0.93 -0.02 11.00
N GLU A 103 -1.39 -0.06 12.26
CA GLU A 103 -2.26 -1.14 12.73
C GLU A 103 -3.57 -1.15 11.95
N ARG A 104 -4.20 0.01 11.72
CA ARG A 104 -5.44 0.09 10.95
C ARG A 104 -5.25 -0.42 9.51
N VAL A 105 -4.17 -0.01 8.84
CA VAL A 105 -3.86 -0.48 7.48
C VAL A 105 -3.54 -1.98 7.48
N HIS A 106 -2.81 -2.46 8.48
CA HIS A 106 -2.48 -3.88 8.63
C HIS A 106 -3.74 -4.72 8.81
N GLU A 107 -4.64 -4.36 9.73
CA GLU A 107 -5.94 -5.03 9.93
C GLU A 107 -6.74 -5.16 8.64
N LEU A 108 -6.82 -4.08 7.85
CA LEU A 108 -7.55 -4.06 6.58
C LEU A 108 -6.90 -4.96 5.50
N GLN A 109 -5.57 -5.07 5.50
CA GLN A 109 -4.81 -5.84 4.51
C GLN A 109 -4.57 -7.29 4.92
N ARG A 110 -4.52 -7.60 6.22
CA ARG A 110 -4.12 -8.90 6.77
C ARG A 110 -4.95 -10.08 6.30
N PRO A 111 -6.28 -9.98 6.11
CA PRO A 111 -7.08 -11.04 5.49
C PRO A 111 -6.71 -11.31 4.02
N GLY A 112 -6.04 -10.34 3.38
CA GLY A 112 -5.60 -10.40 2.00
C GLY A 112 -4.43 -11.33 1.72
N ILE A 113 -3.69 -11.71 2.77
CA ILE A 113 -2.54 -12.63 2.68
C ILE A 113 -2.84 -14.00 3.31
N ALA A 114 -4.13 -14.36 3.44
CA ALA A 114 -4.49 -15.73 3.77
C ALA A 114 -3.88 -16.70 2.75
N PRO A 115 -3.40 -17.90 3.14
CA PRO A 115 -2.62 -18.76 2.25
C PRO A 115 -3.26 -19.02 0.88
N GLU A 116 -4.59 -19.19 0.82
CA GLU A 116 -5.35 -19.41 -0.41
C GLU A 116 -5.47 -18.17 -1.32
N LYS A 117 -4.93 -17.01 -0.89
CA LYS A 117 -4.93 -15.73 -1.60
C LYS A 117 -3.52 -15.26 -2.00
N VAL A 118 -2.49 -16.01 -1.58
CA VAL A 118 -1.11 -15.71 -1.92
C VAL A 118 -0.70 -16.57 -3.11
N TYR A 119 -0.10 -15.92 -4.11
CA TYR A 119 0.58 -16.60 -5.20
C TYR A 119 2.09 -16.54 -4.94
N PRO A 120 2.70 -17.60 -4.40
CA PRO A 120 4.15 -17.70 -4.36
C PRO A 120 4.64 -18.08 -5.75
N HIS A 121 5.52 -17.25 -6.31
CA HIS A 121 6.17 -17.56 -7.58
C HIS A 121 7.50 -18.23 -7.30
N ASP A 122 7.62 -19.50 -7.72
CA ASP A 122 8.89 -20.22 -7.70
C ASP A 122 9.65 -19.86 -8.98
N TRP A 123 10.77 -19.17 -8.83
CA TRP A 123 11.46 -18.51 -9.95
C TRP A 123 12.39 -19.47 -10.68
N GLU A 124 12.26 -19.53 -12.00
CA GLU A 124 13.21 -20.19 -12.89
C GLU A 124 13.90 -19.20 -13.84
N GLN A 125 15.09 -19.56 -14.32
CA GLN A 125 15.80 -18.72 -15.27
C GLN A 125 15.00 -18.58 -16.57
N GLY A 126 14.72 -17.33 -16.95
CA GLY A 126 13.95 -17.00 -18.14
C GLY A 126 12.51 -16.56 -17.84
N ASP A 127 12.05 -16.71 -16.60
CA ASP A 127 10.74 -16.23 -16.19
C ASP A 127 10.63 -14.70 -16.30
N LEU A 128 9.47 -14.28 -16.82
CA LEU A 128 9.07 -12.88 -16.88
C LEU A 128 7.69 -12.73 -16.23
N VAL A 129 7.66 -12.10 -15.06
CA VAL A 129 6.41 -11.79 -14.36
C VAL A 129 5.96 -10.36 -14.71
N LEU A 130 4.78 -10.25 -15.29
CA LEU A 130 4.09 -8.97 -15.49
C LEU A 130 2.88 -8.92 -14.55
N PHE A 131 2.75 -7.84 -13.80
CA PHE A 131 1.60 -7.66 -12.91
C PHE A 131 1.05 -6.24 -12.96
N HIS A 132 -0.26 -6.14 -12.76
CA HIS A 132 -0.93 -4.85 -12.64
C HIS A 132 -0.69 -4.28 -11.24
N ASN A 133 0.26 -3.34 -11.13
CA ASN A 133 0.71 -2.77 -9.84
C ASN A 133 -0.42 -2.14 -8.99
N ARG A 134 -1.51 -1.67 -9.61
CA ARG A 134 -2.70 -1.15 -8.88
C ARG A 134 -3.68 -2.23 -8.43
N GLY A 135 -3.45 -3.48 -8.83
CA GLY A 135 -4.34 -4.61 -8.55
C GLY A 135 -3.77 -5.58 -7.51
N VAL A 136 -2.48 -5.50 -7.21
CA VAL A 136 -1.79 -6.46 -6.34
C VAL A 136 -0.95 -5.74 -5.30
N ILE A 137 -0.67 -6.44 -4.21
CA ILE A 137 0.44 -6.14 -3.30
C ILE A 137 1.43 -7.27 -3.47
N HIS A 138 2.72 -6.94 -3.46
CA HIS A 138 3.79 -7.93 -3.57
C HIS A 138 4.84 -7.67 -2.50
N SER A 139 5.47 -8.75 -2.05
CA SER A 139 6.59 -8.73 -1.12
C SER A 139 7.62 -9.73 -1.58
N VAL A 140 8.89 -9.41 -1.32
CA VAL A 140 9.95 -10.43 -1.39
C VAL A 140 9.76 -11.36 -0.18
N VAL A 141 9.88 -12.65 -0.43
CA VAL A 141 9.79 -13.71 0.58
C VAL A 141 10.94 -14.69 0.40
N GLY A 142 11.30 -15.40 1.47
CA GLY A 142 12.35 -16.42 1.47
C GLY A 142 13.67 -15.93 2.06
N ALA A 143 14.36 -16.85 2.72
CA ALA A 143 15.78 -16.71 3.04
C ALA A 143 16.55 -17.50 1.98
N PHE A 144 17.49 -16.85 1.32
CA PHE A 144 18.42 -17.51 0.41
C PHE A 144 19.32 -18.45 1.20
N ALA A 145 19.77 -19.53 0.57
CA ALA A 145 20.92 -20.26 1.10
C ALA A 145 22.15 -19.32 1.16
N GLU A 146 23.11 -19.60 2.04
CA GLU A 146 24.27 -18.72 2.24
C GLU A 146 25.07 -18.47 0.95
N ASP A 147 25.03 -19.42 0.01
CA ASP A 147 25.71 -19.41 -1.28
C ASP A 147 24.82 -19.00 -2.47
N GLU A 148 23.53 -18.75 -2.25
CA GLU A 148 22.58 -18.46 -3.32
C GLU A 148 22.60 -16.99 -3.72
N VAL A 149 22.85 -16.74 -5.01
CA VAL A 149 22.83 -15.41 -5.61
C VAL A 149 21.72 -15.33 -6.66
N ARG A 150 20.78 -14.40 -6.49
CA ARG A 150 19.75 -14.10 -7.49
C ARG A 150 19.90 -12.69 -8.05
N LEU A 151 19.83 -12.57 -9.37
CA LEU A 151 19.82 -11.29 -10.08
C LEU A 151 18.50 -11.13 -10.82
N PHE A 152 17.76 -10.08 -10.49
CA PHE A 152 16.54 -9.69 -11.20
C PHE A 152 16.77 -8.38 -11.96
N ARG A 153 16.16 -8.28 -13.14
CA ARG A 153 16.09 -7.02 -13.90
C ARG A 153 14.64 -6.55 -13.88
N GLN A 154 14.40 -5.35 -13.39
CA GLN A 154 13.07 -4.76 -13.28
C GLN A 154 12.95 -3.56 -14.20
N CYS A 155 11.78 -3.41 -14.83
CA CYS A 155 11.37 -2.21 -15.53
C CYS A 155 9.99 -1.78 -15.02
N ASN A 156 9.85 -0.51 -14.65
CA ASN A 156 8.59 0.04 -14.18
C ASN A 156 8.00 0.94 -15.27
N ILE A 157 6.76 0.66 -15.68
CA ILE A 157 6.01 1.50 -16.61
C ILE A 157 5.14 2.46 -15.79
N ALA A 158 5.43 3.76 -15.91
CA ALA A 158 4.67 4.78 -15.19
C ALA A 158 3.23 4.87 -15.70
N GLY A 159 2.28 5.04 -14.77
CA GLY A 159 0.90 5.33 -15.13
C GLY A 159 0.77 6.76 -15.66
N SER A 160 -0.04 6.97 -16.70
CA SER A 160 -0.29 8.29 -17.29
C SER A 160 -1.25 9.17 -16.49
N LYS A 161 -1.94 8.59 -15.49
CA LYS A 161 -2.92 9.26 -14.63
C LYS A 161 -2.74 8.81 -13.19
N LEU A 162 -3.13 9.63 -12.22
CA LEU A 162 -3.25 9.22 -10.82
C LEU A 162 -4.42 8.23 -10.63
N PRO A 163 -4.43 7.43 -9.54
CA PRO A 163 -5.55 6.55 -9.25
C PRO A 163 -6.82 7.35 -8.91
N GLU A 164 -7.95 6.88 -9.41
CA GLU A 164 -9.26 7.43 -9.10
C GLU A 164 -9.91 6.63 -7.96
N GLY A 165 -10.66 7.32 -7.10
CA GLY A 165 -11.38 6.69 -6.00
C GLY A 165 -12.71 6.07 -6.44
N PRO A 166 -13.52 5.57 -5.48
CA PRO A 166 -14.90 5.20 -5.75
C PRO A 166 -15.68 6.40 -6.29
N THR A 167 -16.51 6.17 -7.30
CA THR A 167 -17.55 7.14 -7.65
C THR A 167 -18.72 7.03 -6.69
N PRO A 168 -19.42 8.15 -6.41
CA PRO A 168 -20.73 8.09 -5.79
C PRO A 168 -21.60 7.09 -6.55
N VAL A 169 -22.28 6.20 -5.82
CA VAL A 169 -23.36 5.43 -6.44
C VAL A 169 -24.43 6.47 -6.77
N ALA A 170 -24.84 6.56 -8.03
CA ALA A 170 -26.00 7.39 -8.36
C ALA A 170 -27.17 6.82 -7.55
N ASP A 171 -27.80 7.65 -6.71
CA ASP A 171 -28.99 7.27 -5.99
C ASP A 171 -30.07 6.83 -6.99
N GLY A 172 -30.37 5.53 -7.03
CA GLY A 172 -31.56 4.96 -7.69
C GLY A 172 -31.53 4.88 -9.22
N ALA A 173 -31.51 3.65 -9.72
CA ALA A 173 -32.30 3.25 -10.89
C ALA A 173 -33.25 2.13 -10.46
#